data_AF-A0A349WI41-F1
#
_entry.id   AF-A0A349WI41-F1
#
_cell.length_a   1.000
_cell.length_b   1.000
_cell.length_c   1.000
_cell.angle_alpha   90.00
_cell.angle_beta   90.00
_cell.angle_gamma   90.00
#
_symmetry.space_group_name_H-M   'P 1'
#
loop_
_entity.id
_entity.type
_entity.pdbx_description
1 polymer ?
#
loop_
_entity_poly.entity_id
_entity_poly.type
_entity_poly.pdbx_seq_one_letter_code
_entity_poly.pdbx_strand_id
1 'polypeptide(L)'
;EKGSFTGATDAKAGQFELCHGGTLFLDEIGDMQLATQTKILRAIQEGEIQRVGATKIKKVDVRLLAATHKDLEGMVKDKSFREDLYYRLNVVRIETPALRERMEDLPELIDFMLQRLSKKYGTNASGISKDAVQALRHYKWPGNVRELENILHSASVVCKGKRILLKDLPESLPEIHEDSSSEKTTPNIPNDTVERDESSTLDERLQPSVKDEKVGNFGSNETNTSTPDNLSPPPTSISLKESYDIAYAHTRKLTDANLLELVEKEMIQRSLTESGGNQVKASALLGITRATLRKRIDAYSIRY
;
A
#
# COMPACT_ATOMS: atom_id res chain seq x y z
N GLU A 1 -26.16 -28.82 17.52
CA GLU A 1 -27.24 -29.80 17.74
C GLU A 1 -28.44 -29.09 18.39
N LYS A 2 -29.59 -29.75 18.57
CA LYS A 2 -30.71 -29.18 19.32
C LYS A 2 -30.17 -28.65 20.66
N GLY A 3 -30.36 -27.36 20.93
CA GLY A 3 -30.00 -26.73 22.23
C GLY A 3 -28.76 -25.83 22.28
N SER A 4 -28.11 -25.50 21.16
CA SER A 4 -26.86 -24.70 21.20
C SER A 4 -27.05 -23.18 21.34
N PHE A 5 -28.22 -22.59 21.12
CA PHE A 5 -28.53 -21.18 21.42
C PHE A 5 -30.05 -20.96 21.20
N THR A 6 -30.73 -20.34 22.16
CA THR A 6 -32.13 -19.82 22.11
C THR A 6 -33.15 -20.60 21.25
N GLY A 7 -33.85 -21.58 21.83
CA GLY A 7 -35.16 -22.06 21.33
C GLY A 7 -35.22 -22.71 19.93
N ALA A 8 -34.11 -22.89 19.23
CA ALA A 8 -34.12 -23.46 17.88
C ALA A 8 -34.28 -25.00 17.91
N THR A 9 -35.43 -25.47 17.45
CA THR A 9 -35.81 -26.89 17.33
C THR A 9 -35.09 -27.63 16.21
N ASP A 10 -34.49 -26.93 15.25
CA ASP A 10 -33.86 -27.53 14.07
C ASP A 10 -32.34 -27.40 14.05
N ALA A 11 -31.67 -28.54 13.84
CA ALA A 11 -30.23 -28.59 13.67
C ALA A 11 -29.84 -28.12 12.26
N LYS A 12 -29.38 -26.87 12.14
CA LYS A 12 -28.82 -26.35 10.88
C LYS A 12 -27.43 -26.94 10.62
N ALA A 13 -27.19 -27.39 9.40
CA ALA A 13 -25.87 -27.80 8.94
C ALA A 13 -24.92 -26.58 8.90
N GLY A 14 -23.66 -26.79 9.28
CA GLY A 14 -22.64 -25.74 9.21
C GLY A 14 -22.08 -25.56 7.81
N GLN A 15 -21.42 -24.43 7.53
CA GLN A 15 -20.93 -24.12 6.18
C GLN A 15 -19.93 -25.16 5.65
N PHE A 16 -19.00 -25.65 6.48
CA PHE A 16 -18.08 -26.73 6.09
C PHE A 16 -18.79 -28.04 5.70
N GLU A 17 -19.94 -28.32 6.33
CA GLU A 17 -20.74 -29.50 6.01
C GLU A 17 -21.49 -29.31 4.68
N LEU A 18 -22.02 -28.12 4.44
CA LEU A 18 -22.71 -27.76 3.20
C LEU A 18 -21.75 -27.73 1.99
N CYS A 19 -20.49 -27.37 2.23
CA CYS A 19 -19.45 -27.27 1.18
C CYS A 19 -18.62 -28.55 1.02
N HIS A 20 -19.04 -29.70 1.55
CA HIS A 20 -18.33 -30.96 1.38
C HIS A 20 -18.19 -31.33 -0.12
N GLY A 21 -16.97 -31.58 -0.58
CA GLY A 21 -16.62 -31.82 -1.98
C GLY A 21 -16.58 -30.55 -2.84
N GLY A 22 -16.68 -29.37 -2.23
CA GLY A 22 -16.77 -28.08 -2.93
C GLY A 22 -15.67 -27.10 -2.52
N THR A 23 -15.91 -25.81 -2.80
CA THR A 23 -15.05 -24.69 -2.39
C THR A 23 -15.76 -23.83 -1.34
N LEU A 24 -15.07 -23.52 -0.25
CA LEU A 24 -15.53 -22.59 0.78
C LEU A 24 -14.72 -21.30 0.67
N PHE A 25 -15.39 -20.16 0.56
CA PHE A 25 -14.78 -18.84 0.60
C PHE A 25 -15.00 -18.20 1.97
N LEU A 26 -13.91 -17.80 2.62
CA LEU A 26 -13.92 -17.09 3.90
C LEU A 26 -13.39 -15.67 3.68
N ASP A 27 -14.29 -14.70 3.81
CA ASP A 27 -13.89 -13.29 3.82
C ASP A 27 -13.47 -12.88 5.23
N GLU A 28 -12.59 -11.87 5.31
CA GLU A 28 -12.12 -11.27 6.56
C GLU A 28 -11.56 -12.27 7.60
N ILE A 29 -10.76 -13.25 7.15
CA ILE A 29 -10.19 -14.29 8.04
C ILE A 29 -9.37 -13.71 9.21
N GLY A 30 -8.78 -12.52 9.03
CA GLY A 30 -8.01 -11.79 10.05
C GLY A 30 -8.86 -11.18 11.18
N ASP A 31 -10.18 -11.17 11.08
CA ASP A 31 -11.08 -10.70 12.16
C ASP A 31 -11.54 -11.83 13.08
N MET A 32 -11.11 -13.06 12.80
CA MET A 32 -11.51 -14.23 13.57
C MET A 32 -10.84 -14.31 14.95
N GLN A 33 -11.64 -14.62 15.96
CA GLN A 33 -11.14 -14.95 17.30
C GLN A 33 -10.29 -16.23 17.29
N LEU A 34 -9.28 -16.31 18.17
CA LEU A 34 -8.36 -17.46 18.30
C LEU A 34 -9.07 -18.81 18.49
N ALA A 35 -10.19 -18.83 19.20
CA ALA A 35 -11.00 -20.03 19.39
C ALA A 35 -11.59 -20.54 18.06
N THR A 36 -12.01 -19.64 17.18
CA THR A 36 -12.53 -19.98 15.85
C THR A 36 -11.40 -20.37 14.90
N GLN A 37 -10.24 -19.70 14.98
CA GLN A 37 -9.04 -20.09 14.24
C GLN A 37 -8.65 -21.55 14.51
N THR A 38 -8.72 -22.00 15.76
CA THR A 38 -8.43 -23.40 16.14
C THR A 38 -9.40 -24.40 15.49
N LYS A 39 -10.68 -24.04 15.37
CA LYS A 39 -11.68 -24.89 14.71
C LYS A 39 -11.46 -24.98 13.20
N ILE A 40 -11.10 -23.86 12.57
CA ILE A 40 -10.74 -23.84 11.15
C ILE A 40 -9.49 -24.65 10.89
N LEU A 41 -8.47 -24.53 11.75
CA LEU A 41 -7.25 -25.31 11.65
C LEU A 41 -7.54 -26.82 11.61
N ARG A 42 -8.41 -27.32 12.49
CA ARG A 42 -8.83 -28.74 12.48
C ARG A 42 -9.55 -29.13 11.19
N ALA A 43 -10.45 -28.27 10.71
CA ALA A 43 -11.14 -28.52 9.45
C ALA A 43 -10.18 -28.61 8.25
N ILE A 44 -9.11 -27.81 8.23
CA ILE A 44 -8.10 -27.80 7.16
C ILE A 44 -7.09 -28.95 7.32
N GLN A 45 -6.59 -29.20 8.53
CA GLN A 45 -5.52 -30.18 8.77
C GLN A 45 -6.04 -31.61 8.84
N GLU A 46 -7.11 -31.83 9.60
CA GLU A 46 -7.64 -33.17 9.90
C GLU A 46 -8.77 -33.55 8.93
N GLY A 47 -9.33 -32.57 8.21
CA GLY A 47 -10.54 -32.77 7.40
C GLY A 47 -11.73 -33.11 8.28
N GLU A 48 -11.76 -32.60 9.50
CA GLU A 48 -12.74 -32.98 10.51
C GLU A 48 -13.43 -31.77 11.12
N ILE A 49 -14.76 -31.85 11.26
CA ILE A 49 -15.58 -30.85 11.92
C ILE A 49 -16.43 -31.45 13.01
N GLN A 50 -16.67 -30.64 14.04
CA GLN A 50 -17.54 -30.97 15.15
C GLN A 50 -18.67 -29.94 15.21
N ARG A 51 -19.92 -30.41 15.26
CA ARG A 51 -21.07 -29.52 15.44
C ARG A 51 -21.06 -28.99 16.89
N VAL A 52 -21.50 -27.74 17.07
CA VAL A 52 -21.59 -27.16 18.42
C VAL A 52 -22.57 -27.99 19.28
N GLY A 53 -22.08 -28.44 20.43
CA GLY A 53 -22.81 -29.31 21.38
C GLY A 53 -22.80 -30.80 21.04
N ALA A 54 -22.34 -31.20 19.85
CA ALA A 54 -22.25 -32.62 19.47
C ALA A 54 -20.84 -33.16 19.76
N THR A 55 -20.74 -34.41 20.19
CA THR A 55 -19.44 -35.12 20.32
C THR A 55 -19.02 -35.83 19.04
N LYS A 56 -19.95 -36.01 18.10
CA LYS A 56 -19.68 -36.72 16.85
C LYS A 56 -18.87 -35.84 15.89
N ILE A 57 -17.70 -36.36 15.51
CA ILE A 57 -16.86 -35.81 14.46
C ILE A 57 -17.42 -36.21 13.09
N LYS A 58 -17.34 -35.30 12.12
CA LYS A 58 -17.68 -35.55 10.72
C LYS A 58 -16.49 -35.22 9.84
N LYS A 59 -16.19 -36.11 8.89
CA LYS A 59 -15.18 -35.84 7.87
C LYS A 59 -15.72 -34.91 6.80
N VAL A 60 -14.92 -33.93 6.41
CA VAL A 60 -15.19 -32.99 5.33
C VAL A 60 -13.95 -32.84 4.46
N ASP A 61 -14.18 -32.72 3.16
CA ASP A 61 -13.18 -32.37 2.16
C ASP A 61 -13.65 -31.07 1.51
N VAL A 62 -12.86 -30.01 1.63
CA VAL A 62 -13.24 -28.66 1.20
C VAL A 62 -12.02 -27.93 0.68
N ARG A 63 -12.12 -27.40 -0.55
CA ARG A 63 -11.13 -26.45 -1.05
C ARG A 63 -11.37 -25.10 -0.38
N LEU A 64 -10.38 -24.59 0.36
CA LEU A 64 -10.52 -23.31 1.04
C LEU A 64 -9.96 -22.16 0.19
N LEU A 65 -10.72 -21.07 0.11
CA LEU A 65 -10.28 -19.76 -0.34
C LEU A 65 -10.50 -18.77 0.80
N ALA A 66 -9.48 -17.99 1.14
CA ALA A 66 -9.58 -16.99 2.20
C ALA A 66 -9.14 -15.62 1.69
N ALA A 67 -9.80 -14.56 2.18
CA ALA A 67 -9.45 -13.18 1.93
C ALA A 67 -9.33 -12.42 3.25
N THR A 68 -8.50 -11.37 3.25
CA THR A 68 -8.37 -10.44 4.38
C THR A 68 -7.78 -9.12 3.90
N HIS A 69 -8.12 -8.05 4.62
CA HIS A 69 -7.52 -6.73 4.47
C HIS A 69 -6.38 -6.47 5.48
N LYS A 70 -6.11 -7.41 6.39
CA LYS A 70 -5.11 -7.26 7.46
C LYS A 70 -3.80 -7.96 7.10
N ASP A 71 -2.71 -7.45 7.66
CA ASP A 71 -1.42 -8.12 7.60
C ASP A 71 -1.37 -9.30 8.58
N LEU A 72 -1.61 -10.51 8.07
CA LEU A 72 -1.55 -11.72 8.88
C LEU A 72 -0.14 -11.99 9.43
N GLU A 73 0.92 -11.55 8.75
CA GLU A 73 2.30 -11.77 9.21
C GLU A 73 2.59 -10.95 10.48
N GLY A 74 2.18 -9.68 10.50
CA GLY A 74 2.18 -8.85 11.69
C GLY A 74 1.31 -9.44 12.81
N MET A 75 0.10 -9.89 12.49
CA MET A 75 -0.81 -10.48 13.49
C MET A 75 -0.26 -11.76 14.14
N VAL A 76 0.53 -12.56 13.41
CA VAL A 76 1.22 -13.73 13.97
C VAL A 76 2.29 -13.29 14.98
N LYS A 77 3.06 -12.24 14.68
CA LYS A 77 4.05 -11.67 15.62
C LYS A 77 3.39 -11.14 16.89
N ASP A 78 2.22 -10.50 16.75
CA ASP A 78 1.43 -9.96 17.85
C ASP A 78 0.61 -11.04 18.59
N LYS A 79 0.70 -12.32 18.20
CA LYS A 79 -0.05 -13.46 18.75
C LYS A 79 -1.58 -13.30 18.66
N SER A 80 -2.07 -12.37 17.84
CA SER A 80 -3.50 -12.19 17.55
C SER A 80 -3.99 -13.15 16.46
N PHE A 81 -3.07 -13.72 15.69
CA PHE A 81 -3.32 -14.79 14.74
C PHE A 81 -2.39 -15.98 14.98
N ARG A 82 -2.91 -17.19 14.84
CA ARG A 82 -2.10 -18.40 15.06
C ARG A 82 -1.16 -18.66 13.89
N GLU A 83 0.11 -18.88 14.21
CA GLU A 83 1.15 -19.22 13.24
C GLU A 83 0.83 -20.50 12.46
N ASP A 84 0.28 -21.52 13.13
CA ASP A 84 -0.06 -22.80 12.50
C ASP A 84 -1.15 -22.67 11.42
N LEU A 85 -2.16 -21.82 11.65
CA LEU A 85 -3.19 -21.51 10.68
C LEU A 85 -2.64 -20.65 9.53
N TYR A 86 -1.79 -19.67 9.82
CA TYR A 86 -1.19 -18.82 8.81
C TYR A 86 -0.47 -19.64 7.73
N TYR A 87 0.40 -20.57 8.13
CA TYR A 87 1.12 -21.41 7.16
C TYR A 87 0.23 -22.38 6.37
N ARG A 88 -0.98 -22.69 6.87
CA ARG A 88 -1.94 -23.57 6.18
C ARG A 88 -2.80 -22.81 5.19
N LEU A 89 -3.02 -21.52 5.44
CA LEU A 89 -3.71 -20.62 4.50
C LEU A 89 -2.75 -20.09 3.43
N ASN A 90 -1.53 -19.72 3.82
CA ASN A 90 -0.55 -19.05 2.97
C ASN A 90 0.22 -20.05 2.06
N VAL A 91 -0.50 -20.91 1.36
CA VAL A 91 0.08 -21.83 0.36
C VAL A 91 0.21 -21.13 -1.00
N VAL A 92 -0.83 -20.42 -1.42
CA VAL A 92 -0.85 -19.59 -2.62
C VAL A 92 -1.43 -18.24 -2.24
N ARG A 93 -0.61 -17.18 -2.34
CA ARG A 93 -1.00 -15.80 -2.04
C ARG A 93 -1.28 -15.05 -3.33
N ILE A 94 -2.45 -14.40 -3.38
CA ILE A 94 -2.80 -13.45 -4.43
C ILE A 94 -2.95 -12.09 -3.76
N GLU A 95 -2.11 -11.14 -4.15
CA GLU A 95 -2.20 -9.77 -3.70
C GLU A 95 -3.08 -8.97 -4.67
N THR A 96 -4.17 -8.40 -4.15
CA THR A 96 -5.09 -7.59 -4.97
C THR A 96 -4.61 -6.14 -5.01
N PRO A 97 -4.26 -5.58 -6.18
CA PRO A 97 -3.77 -4.21 -6.27
C PRO A 97 -4.86 -3.20 -5.89
N ALA A 98 -4.44 -2.09 -5.32
CA ALA A 98 -5.34 -0.97 -5.07
C ALA A 98 -5.75 -0.27 -6.38
N LEU A 99 -6.90 0.40 -6.42
CA LEU A 99 -7.33 1.13 -7.64
C LEU A 99 -6.28 2.15 -8.12
N ARG A 100 -5.58 2.81 -7.19
CA ARG A 100 -4.47 3.73 -7.48
C ARG A 100 -3.27 3.10 -8.19
N GLU A 101 -3.09 1.78 -8.08
CA GLU A 101 -2.01 1.04 -8.74
C GLU A 101 -2.42 0.54 -10.14
N ARG A 102 -3.70 0.70 -10.53
CA ARG A 102 -4.27 0.28 -11.82
C ARG A 102 -5.19 1.34 -12.43
N MET A 103 -4.70 2.58 -12.50
CA MET A 103 -5.46 3.72 -13.03
C MET A 103 -5.74 3.64 -14.54
N GLU A 104 -5.06 2.74 -15.24
CA GLU A 104 -5.31 2.44 -16.66
C GLU A 104 -6.70 1.82 -16.87
N ASP A 105 -7.16 0.98 -15.93
CA ASP A 105 -8.46 0.30 -15.96
C ASP A 105 -9.64 1.22 -15.58
N LEU A 106 -9.35 2.41 -15.06
CA LEU A 106 -10.36 3.31 -14.48
C LEU A 106 -11.51 3.64 -15.45
N PRO A 107 -11.27 3.98 -16.73
CA PRO A 107 -12.36 4.28 -17.68
C PRO A 107 -13.30 3.09 -17.89
N GLU A 108 -12.75 1.89 -18.11
CA GLU A 108 -13.56 0.67 -18.30
C GLU A 108 -14.35 0.30 -17.05
N LEU A 109 -13.74 0.49 -15.88
CA LEU A 109 -14.39 0.25 -14.59
C LEU A 109 -15.56 1.21 -14.36
N ILE A 110 -15.40 2.50 -14.73
CA ILE A 110 -16.48 3.50 -14.66
C ILE A 110 -17.63 3.11 -15.58
N ASP A 111 -17.35 2.78 -16.84
CA ASP A 111 -18.37 2.41 -17.82
C ASP A 111 -19.16 1.17 -17.37
N PHE A 112 -18.45 0.15 -16.89
CA PHE A 112 -19.06 -1.06 -16.34
C PHE A 112 -19.98 -0.74 -15.14
N MET A 113 -19.50 0.08 -14.19
CA MET A 113 -20.29 0.46 -13.02
C MET A 113 -21.52 1.29 -13.39
N LEU A 114 -21.40 2.28 -14.27
CA LEU A 114 -22.53 3.09 -14.72
C LEU A 114 -23.59 2.25 -15.44
N GLN A 115 -23.18 1.29 -16.27
CA GLN A 115 -24.10 0.36 -16.90
C GLN A 115 -24.82 -0.54 -15.87
N ARG A 116 -24.09 -1.00 -14.84
CA ARG A 116 -24.68 -1.80 -13.76
C ARG A 116 -25.65 -0.97 -12.91
N LEU A 117 -25.30 0.27 -12.59
CA LEU A 117 -26.10 1.19 -11.77
C LEU A 117 -27.38 1.62 -12.49
N SER A 118 -27.30 1.95 -13.78
CA SER A 118 -28.48 2.29 -14.61
C SER A 118 -29.46 1.13 -14.69
N LYS A 119 -28.98 -0.11 -14.85
CA LYS A 119 -29.83 -1.31 -14.83
C LYS A 119 -30.48 -1.57 -13.46
N LYS A 120 -29.78 -1.27 -12.37
CA LYS A 120 -30.25 -1.56 -11.00
C LYS A 120 -31.20 -0.49 -10.46
N TYR A 121 -30.95 0.78 -10.76
CA TYR A 121 -31.65 1.92 -10.18
C TYR A 121 -32.46 2.74 -11.18
N GLY A 122 -32.40 2.40 -12.48
CA GLY A 122 -33.11 3.14 -13.53
C GLY A 122 -32.56 4.55 -13.78
N THR A 123 -31.29 4.80 -13.42
CA THR A 123 -30.66 6.11 -13.63
C THR A 123 -30.36 6.33 -15.13
N ASN A 124 -30.47 7.59 -15.57
CA ASN A 124 -30.26 7.97 -16.97
C ASN A 124 -28.80 8.28 -17.33
N ALA A 125 -27.91 8.30 -16.34
CA ALA A 125 -26.49 8.57 -16.53
C ALA A 125 -25.81 7.38 -17.24
N SER A 126 -25.40 7.59 -18.49
CA SER A 126 -24.78 6.59 -19.36
C SER A 126 -23.31 6.87 -19.63
N GLY A 127 -22.76 7.98 -19.12
CA GLY A 127 -21.36 8.31 -19.30
C GLY A 127 -20.91 9.45 -18.40
N ILE A 128 -19.62 9.73 -18.43
CA ILE A 128 -18.95 10.73 -17.61
C ILE A 128 -18.17 11.70 -18.50
N SER A 129 -18.03 12.97 -18.10
CA SER A 129 -17.20 13.94 -18.83
C SER A 129 -15.70 13.63 -18.66
N LYS A 130 -14.89 14.07 -19.63
CA LYS A 130 -13.43 13.88 -19.57
C LYS A 130 -12.83 14.55 -18.33
N ASP A 131 -13.28 15.75 -18.01
CA ASP A 131 -12.80 16.52 -16.85
C ASP A 131 -13.13 15.81 -15.53
N ALA A 132 -14.31 15.19 -15.45
CA ALA A 132 -14.70 14.37 -14.30
C ALA A 132 -13.81 13.12 -14.19
N VAL A 133 -13.52 12.42 -15.29
CA VAL A 133 -12.56 11.29 -15.28
C VAL A 133 -11.16 11.76 -14.87
N GLN A 134 -10.72 12.94 -15.32
CA GLN A 134 -9.43 13.53 -14.94
C GLN A 134 -9.39 13.76 -13.43
N ALA A 135 -10.44 14.32 -12.83
CA ALA A 135 -10.57 14.49 -11.39
C ALA A 135 -10.49 13.16 -10.64
N LEU A 136 -11.19 12.14 -11.13
CA LEU A 136 -11.16 10.79 -10.56
C LEU A 136 -9.77 10.13 -10.63
N ARG A 137 -8.96 10.41 -11.66
CA ARG A 137 -7.58 9.88 -11.78
C ARG A 137 -6.63 10.40 -10.72
N HIS A 138 -6.80 11.65 -10.27
CA HIS A 138 -5.91 12.30 -9.30
C HIS A 138 -6.27 11.98 -7.85
N TYR A 139 -7.40 11.31 -7.63
CA TYR A 139 -7.82 10.92 -6.29
C TYR A 139 -7.03 9.72 -5.76
N LYS A 140 -6.82 9.68 -4.44
CA LYS A 140 -6.01 8.62 -3.78
C LYS A 140 -6.74 7.29 -3.63
N TRP A 141 -8.07 7.29 -3.71
CA TRP A 141 -8.94 6.12 -3.56
C TRP A 141 -8.70 5.28 -2.29
N PRO A 142 -8.81 5.86 -1.08
CA PRO A 142 -8.70 5.10 0.17
C PRO A 142 -9.71 3.95 0.27
N GLY A 143 -10.93 4.12 -0.26
CA GLY A 143 -11.96 3.07 -0.31
C GLY A 143 -11.98 2.26 -1.62
N ASN A 144 -10.99 2.48 -2.50
CA ASN A 144 -10.75 1.66 -3.70
C ASN A 144 -12.02 1.59 -4.60
N VAL A 145 -12.25 0.45 -5.25
CA VAL A 145 -13.41 0.20 -6.14
C VAL A 145 -14.76 0.47 -5.46
N ARG A 146 -14.90 0.23 -4.15
CA ARG A 146 -16.17 0.47 -3.44
C ARG A 146 -16.49 1.95 -3.32
N GLU A 147 -15.48 2.77 -3.06
CA GLU A 147 -15.63 4.22 -3.01
C GLU A 147 -15.95 4.79 -4.39
N LEU A 148 -15.27 4.29 -5.44
CA LEU A 148 -15.59 4.66 -6.82
C LEU A 148 -17.05 4.38 -7.15
N GLU A 149 -17.55 3.19 -6.82
CA GLU A 149 -18.94 2.83 -7.04
C GLU A 149 -19.91 3.77 -6.31
N ASN A 150 -19.62 4.11 -5.05
CA ASN A 150 -20.44 5.03 -4.26
C ASN A 150 -20.47 6.43 -4.86
N ILE A 151 -19.31 6.95 -5.30
CA ILE A 151 -19.20 8.25 -5.96
C ILE A 151 -20.00 8.27 -7.26
N LEU A 152 -19.85 7.24 -8.11
CA LEU A 152 -20.58 7.13 -9.36
C LEU A 152 -22.09 6.97 -9.14
N HIS A 153 -22.50 6.20 -8.13
CA HIS A 153 -23.90 6.08 -7.76
C HIS A 153 -24.47 7.42 -7.33
N SER A 154 -23.82 8.13 -6.41
CA SER A 154 -24.23 9.46 -5.96
C SER A 154 -24.36 10.43 -7.14
N ALA A 155 -23.32 10.51 -7.98
CA ALA A 155 -23.31 11.38 -9.14
C ALA A 155 -24.40 11.01 -10.17
N SER A 156 -24.72 9.72 -10.33
CA SER A 156 -25.79 9.27 -11.23
C SER A 156 -27.20 9.67 -10.76
N VAL A 157 -27.38 9.89 -9.44
CA VAL A 157 -28.65 10.35 -8.84
C VAL A 157 -28.76 11.87 -8.91
N VAL A 158 -27.65 12.59 -8.68
CA VAL A 158 -27.61 14.06 -8.74
C VAL A 158 -27.69 14.58 -10.17
N CYS A 159 -27.10 13.85 -11.12
CA CYS A 159 -27.05 14.26 -12.51
C CYS A 159 -28.46 14.37 -13.11
N LYS A 160 -28.75 15.54 -13.70
CA LYS A 160 -30.02 15.81 -14.39
C LYS A 160 -30.03 15.34 -15.85
N GLY A 161 -28.93 14.75 -16.33
CA GLY A 161 -28.72 14.41 -17.74
C GLY A 161 -28.14 13.01 -17.95
N LYS A 162 -27.78 12.72 -19.20
CA LYS A 162 -27.17 11.42 -19.59
C LYS A 162 -25.67 11.35 -19.30
N ARG A 163 -25.02 12.47 -19.01
CA ARG A 163 -23.57 12.56 -18.80
C ARG A 163 -23.28 13.25 -17.47
N ILE A 164 -22.56 12.56 -16.59
CA ILE A 164 -22.08 13.08 -15.32
C ILE A 164 -21.00 14.13 -15.59
N LEU A 165 -21.17 15.31 -15.03
CA LEU A 165 -20.24 16.43 -15.12
C LEU A 165 -19.42 16.55 -13.83
N LEU A 166 -18.34 17.33 -13.86
CA LEU A 166 -17.48 17.55 -12.68
C LEU A 166 -18.27 18.08 -11.47
N LYS A 167 -19.23 18.98 -11.70
CA LYS A 167 -20.12 19.54 -10.66
C LYS A 167 -21.09 18.55 -10.01
N ASP A 168 -21.31 17.40 -10.66
CA ASP A 168 -22.21 16.36 -10.15
C ASP A 168 -21.44 15.38 -9.24
N LEU A 169 -20.11 15.46 -9.19
CA LEU A 169 -19.28 14.69 -8.29
C LEU A 169 -19.25 15.33 -6.89
N PRO A 170 -19.09 14.54 -5.82
CA PRO A 170 -19.01 15.07 -4.46
C PRO A 170 -17.76 15.93 -4.26
N GLU A 171 -17.90 17.01 -3.48
CA GLU A 171 -16.84 17.98 -3.12
C GLU A 171 -15.63 17.35 -2.40
N SER A 172 -15.72 16.09 -1.98
CA SER A 172 -14.61 15.34 -1.37
C SER A 172 -13.47 14.99 -2.35
N LEU A 173 -13.67 15.22 -3.65
CA LEU A 173 -12.61 15.12 -4.65
C LEU A 173 -11.87 16.46 -4.72
N PRO A 174 -10.52 16.46 -4.76
CA PRO A 174 -9.77 17.70 -4.91
C PRO A 174 -10.19 18.41 -6.19
N GLU A 175 -10.56 19.68 -6.08
CA GLU A 175 -10.79 20.53 -7.24
C GLU A 175 -9.50 20.59 -8.05
N ILE A 176 -9.53 20.01 -9.26
CA ILE A 176 -8.51 20.33 -10.26
C ILE A 176 -8.87 21.72 -10.77
N HIS A 177 -8.29 22.74 -10.16
CA HIS A 177 -8.20 24.04 -10.83
C HIS A 177 -7.28 23.86 -12.04
N GLU A 178 -7.87 23.78 -13.22
CA GLU A 178 -7.15 23.94 -14.47
C GLU A 178 -6.61 25.37 -14.53
N ASP A 179 -5.34 25.56 -14.18
CA ASP A 179 -4.57 26.71 -14.63
C ASP A 179 -4.37 26.57 -16.14
N SER A 180 -5.31 27.11 -16.93
CA SER A 180 -5.04 27.42 -18.33
C SER A 180 -5.64 28.76 -18.76
N SER A 181 -4.71 29.69 -19.01
CA SER A 181 -4.72 30.78 -20.00
C SER A 181 -5.50 32.09 -19.73
N SER A 182 -4.74 33.17 -19.52
CA SER A 182 -4.77 34.30 -20.46
C SER A 182 -3.48 35.10 -20.34
N GLU A 183 -2.59 34.94 -21.32
CA GLU A 183 -1.68 35.99 -21.74
C GLU A 183 -2.47 37.29 -21.94
N LYS A 184 -2.03 38.37 -21.29
CA LYS A 184 -2.21 39.74 -21.79
C LYS A 184 -0.88 40.47 -21.67
N THR A 185 -0.14 40.44 -22.76
CA THR A 185 0.78 41.50 -23.21
C THR A 185 0.22 42.90 -22.94
N THR A 186 0.96 43.79 -22.28
CA THR A 186 1.76 44.93 -22.82
C THR A 186 2.07 45.91 -21.64
N PRO A 187 2.82 47.02 -21.77
CA PRO A 187 4.27 47.08 -21.50
C PRO A 187 4.72 48.27 -20.59
N ASN A 188 5.96 48.22 -20.07
CA ASN A 188 6.81 49.38 -19.69
C ASN A 188 6.32 50.22 -18.46
N ILE A 189 7.10 50.78 -17.51
CA ILE A 189 8.42 51.43 -17.43
C ILE A 189 8.90 51.34 -15.95
N PRO A 190 10.21 51.35 -15.64
CA PRO A 190 10.72 51.32 -14.27
C PRO A 190 10.76 52.72 -13.65
N ASN A 191 10.46 52.85 -12.36
CA ASN A 191 10.88 54.02 -11.61
C ASN A 191 11.42 53.65 -10.22
N ASP A 192 12.68 54.02 -10.06
CA ASP A 192 13.42 54.22 -8.82
C ASP A 192 12.61 55.06 -7.83
N THR A 193 12.62 54.65 -6.56
CA THR A 193 12.89 55.56 -5.42
C THR A 193 13.10 54.77 -4.14
N VAL A 194 14.28 54.95 -3.59
CA VAL A 194 14.69 54.61 -2.23
C VAL A 194 14.21 55.72 -1.30
N GLU A 195 13.45 55.41 -0.25
CA GLU A 195 13.49 56.18 1.01
C GLU A 195 13.39 55.25 2.22
N ARG A 196 14.20 55.59 3.22
CA ARG A 196 14.46 54.89 4.48
C ARG A 196 13.58 55.43 5.62
N ASP A 197 13.72 54.74 6.75
CA ASP A 197 13.54 55.14 8.15
C ASP A 197 12.19 54.80 8.79
N GLU A 198 12.19 53.80 9.69
CA GLU A 198 12.29 53.90 11.16
C GLU A 198 10.89 54.12 11.76
N SER A 199 10.40 53.46 12.81
CA SER A 199 10.96 52.68 13.90
C SER A 199 9.77 52.12 14.73
N SER A 200 10.03 51.11 15.56
CA SER A 200 9.30 50.77 16.82
C SER A 200 7.89 50.15 16.68
N THR A 201 7.45 49.13 17.43
CA THR A 201 7.97 48.38 18.58
C THR A 201 7.00 47.22 18.88
N LEU A 202 7.57 46.12 19.39
CA LEU A 202 7.05 45.22 20.42
C LEU A 202 5.96 44.18 20.12
N ASP A 203 6.27 43.00 20.68
CA ASP A 203 5.40 41.91 21.12
C ASP A 203 4.85 40.94 20.05
N GLU A 204 4.85 39.62 20.22
CA GLU A 204 5.32 38.72 21.26
C GLU A 204 5.07 37.29 20.70
N ARG A 205 5.96 36.33 21.00
CA ARG A 205 5.71 34.86 21.00
C ARG A 205 5.14 34.17 19.75
N LEU A 206 5.90 33.21 19.21
CA LEU A 206 5.71 31.76 19.44
C LEU A 206 6.57 30.95 18.45
N GLN A 207 7.45 30.12 19.00
CA GLN A 207 8.13 29.03 18.29
C GLN A 207 7.09 28.00 17.82
N PRO A 208 7.31 27.30 16.69
CA PRO A 208 6.87 25.92 16.57
C PRO A 208 8.05 24.97 16.82
N SER A 209 7.98 24.39 18.01
CA SER A 209 8.53 23.10 18.39
C SER A 209 8.18 22.04 17.34
N VAL A 210 9.20 21.40 16.75
CA VAL A 210 9.04 20.17 15.98
C VAL A 210 8.80 19.05 17.00
N LYS A 211 7.58 18.50 17.00
CA LYS A 211 7.25 17.29 17.74
C LYS A 211 7.61 16.08 16.88
N ASP A 212 8.54 15.31 17.42
CA ASP A 212 8.74 13.90 17.13
C ASP A 212 7.43 13.11 17.31
N GLU A 213 7.06 12.34 16.29
CA GLU A 213 6.29 11.12 16.49
C GLU A 213 7.23 9.91 16.43
N LYS A 214 7.25 9.20 17.55
CA LYS A 214 7.86 7.91 17.76
C LYS A 214 7.23 6.87 16.84
N VAL A 215 8.07 6.09 16.15
CA VAL A 215 7.86 4.64 16.05
C VAL A 215 8.85 3.97 16.98
N GLY A 216 8.30 3.27 17.97
CA GLY A 216 9.03 2.44 18.90
C GLY A 216 9.54 1.16 18.25
N ASN A 217 10.84 0.94 18.42
CA ASN A 217 11.41 -0.15 19.21
C ASN A 217 10.95 -1.60 18.92
N PHE A 218 11.87 -2.39 18.37
CA PHE A 218 12.02 -3.79 18.77
C PHE A 218 13.39 -3.97 19.44
N GLY A 219 13.37 -4.21 20.76
CA GLY A 219 14.53 -4.42 21.62
C GLY A 219 15.27 -5.71 21.26
N SER A 220 16.60 -5.67 21.19
CA SER A 220 17.54 -5.73 22.31
C SER A 220 17.75 -7.15 22.82
N ASN A 221 18.90 -7.72 22.47
CA ASN A 221 19.64 -8.51 23.44
C ASN A 221 21.07 -7.99 23.48
N GLU A 222 21.47 -7.59 24.68
CA GLU A 222 22.74 -7.01 25.04
C GLU A 222 23.89 -7.97 24.77
N THR A 223 25.00 -7.45 24.25
CA THR A 223 26.31 -7.56 24.90
C THR A 223 27.32 -6.65 24.19
N ASN A 224 27.91 -5.78 25.00
CA ASN A 224 29.02 -4.86 24.75
C ASN A 224 29.99 -5.27 23.61
N THR A 225 30.27 -4.36 22.68
CA THR A 225 31.59 -3.69 22.56
C THR A 225 31.62 -2.71 21.37
N SER A 226 32.01 -1.46 21.68
CA SER A 226 32.58 -0.44 20.79
C SER A 226 31.83 -0.04 19.51
N THR A 227 31.12 1.08 19.57
CA THR A 227 30.92 2.02 18.46
C THR A 227 32.26 2.32 17.78
N PRO A 228 32.40 2.19 16.45
CA PRO A 228 33.35 3.00 15.71
C PRO A 228 32.63 4.31 15.34
N ASP A 229 32.56 5.22 16.30
CA ASP A 229 32.42 6.66 16.04
C ASP A 229 33.70 7.15 15.36
N ASN A 230 33.84 6.90 14.05
CA ASN A 230 34.75 7.67 13.18
C ASN A 230 34.59 7.27 11.71
N LEU A 231 33.58 7.85 11.05
CA LEU A 231 33.69 8.15 9.63
C LEU A 231 33.67 9.67 9.53
N SER A 232 34.86 10.26 9.48
CA SER A 232 35.03 11.68 9.15
C SER A 232 34.29 11.96 7.84
N PRO A 233 33.50 13.04 7.72
CA PRO A 233 32.82 13.35 6.47
C PRO A 233 33.85 13.40 5.33
N PRO A 234 33.52 12.84 4.14
CA PRO A 234 34.46 12.82 3.02
C PRO A 234 34.93 14.26 2.72
N PRO A 235 36.20 14.46 2.31
CA PRO A 235 36.89 15.76 2.30
C PRO A 235 36.42 16.73 1.19
N THR A 236 35.13 16.86 0.98
CA THR A 236 34.55 17.70 -0.07
C THR A 236 33.49 18.61 0.55
N SER A 237 33.62 19.91 0.32
CA SER A 237 32.73 20.99 0.77
C SER A 237 31.34 20.96 0.12
N ILE A 238 30.87 19.77 -0.27
CA ILE A 238 29.68 19.54 -1.08
C ILE A 238 28.67 18.81 -0.19
N SER A 239 27.43 19.31 -0.18
CA SER A 239 26.34 18.69 0.57
C SER A 239 26.05 17.28 0.06
N LEU A 240 25.54 16.40 0.94
CA LEU A 240 25.10 15.05 0.56
C LEU A 240 24.06 15.09 -0.58
N LYS A 241 23.22 16.12 -0.63
CA LYS A 241 22.25 16.28 -1.73
C LYS A 241 22.95 16.60 -3.05
N GLU A 242 23.91 17.52 -3.01
CA GLU A 242 24.70 17.92 -4.18
C GLU A 242 25.54 16.75 -4.71
N SER A 243 26.04 15.85 -3.85
CA SER A 243 26.79 14.68 -4.29
C SER A 243 25.92 13.68 -5.07
N TYR A 244 24.66 13.49 -4.67
CA TYR A 244 23.70 12.70 -5.43
C TYR A 244 23.31 13.35 -6.75
N ASP A 245 23.11 14.67 -6.77
CA ASP A 245 22.80 15.41 -7.99
C ASP A 245 23.94 15.29 -9.02
N ILE A 246 25.19 15.38 -8.56
CA ILE A 246 26.39 15.17 -9.40
C ILE A 246 26.46 13.73 -9.90
N ALA A 247 26.25 12.74 -9.03
CA ALA A 247 26.28 11.33 -9.42
C ALA A 247 25.19 11.00 -10.45
N TYR A 248 23.97 11.52 -10.27
CA TYR A 248 22.87 11.37 -11.21
C TYR A 248 23.17 12.03 -12.56
N ALA A 249 23.65 13.27 -12.56
CA ALA A 249 24.00 13.99 -13.78
C ALA A 249 25.12 13.29 -14.57
N HIS A 250 26.12 12.72 -13.88
CA HIS A 250 27.23 12.00 -14.51
C HIS A 250 26.75 10.67 -15.10
N THR A 251 25.96 9.90 -14.35
CA THR A 251 25.45 8.59 -14.78
C THR A 251 24.41 8.72 -15.90
N ARG A 252 23.59 9.76 -15.90
CA ARG A 252 22.62 10.05 -16.98
C ARG A 252 23.28 10.36 -18.32
N LYS A 253 24.51 10.91 -18.32
CA LYS A 253 25.27 11.15 -19.55
C LYS A 253 25.88 9.89 -20.14
N LEU A 254 26.09 8.85 -19.32
CA LEU A 254 26.73 7.60 -19.73
C LEU A 254 25.74 6.61 -20.35
N THR A 255 24.47 6.63 -19.93
CA THR A 255 23.47 5.70 -20.42
C THR A 255 22.08 6.33 -20.51
N ASP A 256 21.41 6.11 -21.64
CA ASP A 256 20.03 6.56 -21.85
C ASP A 256 18.97 5.62 -21.24
N ALA A 257 19.35 4.39 -20.87
CA ALA A 257 18.48 3.38 -20.25
C ALA A 257 19.17 2.69 -19.04
N ASN A 258 18.40 2.13 -18.10
CA ASN A 258 18.86 1.33 -16.96
C ASN A 258 19.86 2.00 -16.01
N LEU A 259 19.61 3.27 -15.65
CA LEU A 259 20.41 4.02 -14.67
C LEU A 259 20.65 3.28 -13.35
N LEU A 260 19.64 2.55 -12.91
CA LEU A 260 19.67 1.80 -11.66
C LEU A 260 20.76 0.72 -11.66
N GLU A 261 20.94 0.03 -12.78
CA GLU A 261 21.94 -1.04 -12.92
C GLU A 261 23.37 -0.51 -12.70
N LEU A 262 23.68 0.67 -13.26
CA LEU A 262 25.00 1.28 -13.14
C LEU A 262 25.30 1.70 -11.69
N VAL A 263 24.34 2.38 -11.05
CA VAL A 263 24.47 2.83 -9.66
C VAL A 263 24.58 1.61 -8.73
N GLU A 264 23.76 0.60 -8.97
CA GLU A 264 23.74 -0.63 -8.18
C GLU A 264 25.06 -1.39 -8.29
N LYS A 265 25.62 -1.52 -9.50
CA LYS A 265 26.93 -2.14 -9.73
C LYS A 265 28.04 -1.43 -8.95
N GLU A 266 28.08 -0.10 -9.00
CA GLU A 266 29.06 0.72 -8.26
C GLU A 266 28.93 0.54 -6.74
N MET A 267 27.72 0.58 -6.22
CA MET A 267 27.49 0.41 -4.78
C MET A 267 27.88 -1.00 -4.31
N ILE A 268 27.51 -2.04 -5.08
CA ILE A 268 27.89 -3.43 -4.77
C ILE A 268 29.40 -3.60 -4.74
N GLN A 269 30.10 -3.07 -5.74
CA GLN A 269 31.56 -3.20 -5.84
C GLN A 269 32.27 -2.51 -4.66
N ARG A 270 31.82 -1.31 -4.27
CA ARG A 270 32.38 -0.57 -3.13
C ARG A 270 32.14 -1.29 -1.81
N SER A 271 30.91 -1.75 -1.55
CA SER A 271 30.60 -2.49 -0.33
C SER A 271 31.35 -3.82 -0.22
N LEU A 272 31.60 -4.49 -1.35
CA LEU A 272 32.42 -5.72 -1.38
C LEU A 272 33.89 -5.44 -1.13
N THR A 273 34.42 -4.34 -1.69
CA THR A 273 35.81 -3.92 -1.47
C THR A 273 36.04 -3.55 0.00
N GLU A 274 35.12 -2.75 0.57
CA GLU A 274 35.14 -2.37 2.00
C GLU A 274 35.04 -3.60 2.92
N SER A 275 34.24 -4.59 2.53
CA SER A 275 34.06 -5.83 3.29
C SER A 275 35.17 -6.87 3.07
N GLY A 276 36.20 -6.57 2.28
CA GLY A 276 37.28 -7.51 1.93
C GLY A 276 36.76 -8.76 1.21
N GLY A 277 35.71 -8.62 0.40
CA GLY A 277 35.05 -9.70 -0.33
C GLY A 277 34.10 -10.57 0.50
N ASN A 278 33.86 -10.23 1.77
CA ASN A 278 32.88 -10.93 2.60
C ASN A 278 31.45 -10.55 2.19
N GLN A 279 30.81 -11.44 1.41
CA GLN A 279 29.45 -11.23 0.91
C GLN A 279 28.39 -11.09 2.01
N VAL A 280 28.58 -11.70 3.20
CA VAL A 280 27.61 -11.58 4.30
C VAL A 280 27.63 -10.15 4.84
N LYS A 281 28.83 -9.62 5.11
CA LYS A 281 29.01 -8.24 5.58
C LYS A 281 28.57 -7.22 4.52
N ALA A 282 28.96 -7.41 3.26
CA ALA A 282 28.56 -6.54 2.16
C ALA A 282 27.03 -6.53 1.95
N SER A 283 26.36 -7.67 2.08
CA SER A 283 24.89 -7.74 1.95
C SER A 283 24.18 -7.00 3.08
N ALA A 284 24.73 -7.04 4.30
CA ALA A 284 24.20 -6.30 5.43
C ALA A 284 24.37 -4.77 5.25
N LEU A 285 25.52 -4.31 4.74
CA LEU A 285 25.76 -2.89 4.43
C LEU A 285 24.78 -2.35 3.38
N LEU A 286 24.46 -3.17 2.37
CA LEU A 286 23.54 -2.80 1.30
C LEU A 286 22.06 -2.99 1.67
N GLY A 287 21.76 -3.55 2.84
CA GLY A 287 20.38 -3.82 3.28
C GLY A 287 19.64 -4.87 2.44
N ILE A 288 20.36 -5.78 1.78
CA ILE A 288 19.77 -6.85 0.96
C ILE A 288 20.17 -8.23 1.46
N THR A 289 19.43 -9.27 1.07
CA THR A 289 19.82 -10.64 1.42
C THR A 289 21.10 -11.06 0.69
N ARG A 290 21.91 -11.92 1.32
CA ARG A 290 23.11 -12.51 0.70
C ARG A 290 22.79 -13.20 -0.63
N ALA A 291 21.65 -13.89 -0.72
CA ALA A 291 21.22 -14.57 -1.94
C ALA A 291 20.98 -13.57 -3.09
N THR A 292 20.34 -12.44 -2.78
CA THR A 292 20.12 -11.34 -3.73
C THR A 292 21.44 -10.72 -4.17
N LEU A 293 22.36 -10.45 -3.23
CA LEU A 293 23.69 -9.93 -3.54
C LEU A 293 24.46 -10.85 -4.47
N ARG A 294 24.47 -12.16 -4.19
CA ARG A 294 25.14 -13.16 -5.03
C ARG A 294 24.59 -13.18 -6.45
N LYS A 295 23.26 -13.16 -6.60
CA LYS A 295 22.61 -13.11 -7.92
C LYS A 295 23.01 -11.85 -8.71
N ARG A 296 23.14 -10.71 -8.03
CA ARG A 296 23.55 -9.42 -8.64
C ARG A 296 25.03 -9.39 -9.01
N ILE A 297 25.91 -9.98 -8.20
CA ILE A 297 27.33 -10.18 -8.53
C ILE A 297 27.47 -10.99 -9.82
N ASP A 298 26.74 -12.10 -9.93
CA ASP A 298 26.77 -12.98 -11.09
C ASP A 298 26.21 -12.26 -12.34
N ALA A 299 25.07 -11.57 -12.20
CA ALA A 299 24.42 -10.85 -13.30
C ALA A 299 25.29 -9.71 -13.86
N TYR A 300 25.95 -8.94 -12.99
CA TYR A 300 26.75 -7.78 -13.39
C TYR A 300 28.23 -8.12 -13.60
N SER A 301 28.61 -9.41 -13.49
CA SER A 301 29.97 -9.91 -13.62
C SER A 301 30.99 -9.11 -12.78
N ILE A 302 30.63 -8.81 -11.53
CA ILE A 302 31.44 -7.96 -10.64
C ILE A 302 32.62 -8.76 -10.12
N ARG A 303 33.83 -8.21 -10.33
CA ARG A 303 35.07 -8.73 -9.74
C ARG A 303 35.45 -7.84 -8.57
N TYR A 304 35.72 -8.44 -7.43
CA TYR A 304 35.99 -7.78 -6.16
C TYR A 304 36.96 -8.60 -5.32
#